data_AF-A0A164Z7V1-F1
#
_entry.id   AF-A0A164Z7V1-F1
#
_cell.length_a   1.000
_cell.length_b   1.000
_cell.length_c   1.000
_cell.angle_alpha   90.00
_cell.angle_beta   90.00
_cell.angle_gamma   90.00
#
_symmetry.space_group_name_H-M   'P 1'
#
loop_
_entity.id
_entity.type
_entity.pdbx_description
1 polymer ?
#
loop_
_entity_poly.entity_id
_entity_poly.type
_entity_poly.pdbx_seq_one_letter_code
_entity_poly.pdbx_strand_id
1 'polypeptide(L)'
;ALQEIRKYQSSTDLLIKRVPFARLVKEILQDTSYYQEEGPLRIQAVAMGALQEAAEAYLVNEFSMVNLCAIHAKRVTIMTKDFSLVRQIRNGVLGKNVEIGMRR
;
A
#
# COMPACT_ATOMS: atom_id res chain seq x y z
N ALA A 1 -20.92 5.35 6.55
CA ALA A 1 -20.16 6.28 5.68
C ALA A 1 -19.61 7.50 6.44
N LEU A 2 -20.31 8.64 6.53
CA LEU A 2 -19.71 9.88 7.10
C LEU A 2 -19.26 9.78 8.57
N GLN A 3 -20.02 9.05 9.40
CA GLN A 3 -19.64 8.81 10.80
C GLN A 3 -18.37 7.95 10.90
N GLU A 4 -18.23 6.93 10.05
CA GLU A 4 -17.03 6.07 10.01
C GLU A 4 -15.81 6.85 9.52
N ILE A 5 -15.97 7.71 8.50
CA ILE A 5 -14.89 8.58 8.01
C ILE A 5 -14.37 9.45 9.15
N ARG A 6 -15.26 10.14 9.87
CA ARG A 6 -14.87 10.98 11.02
C ARG A 6 -14.18 10.18 12.12
N LYS A 7 -14.71 8.99 12.44
CA LYS A 7 -14.11 8.09 13.42
C LYS A 7 -12.67 7.73 13.03
N TYR A 8 -12.46 7.22 11.81
CA TYR A 8 -11.14 6.76 11.37
C TYR A 8 -10.15 7.90 11.10
N GLN A 9 -10.62 9.08 10.73
CA GLN A 9 -9.77 10.28 10.61
C GLN A 9 -9.33 10.85 11.97
N SER A 10 -10.08 10.57 13.05
CA SER A 10 -9.72 11.01 14.41
C SER A 10 -8.78 10.04 15.14
N SER A 11 -8.76 8.77 14.74
CA SER A 11 -7.93 7.72 15.33
C SER A 11 -6.58 7.59 14.60
N THR A 12 -5.60 7.01 15.28
CA THR A 12 -4.30 6.63 14.70
C THR A 12 -4.01 5.13 14.84
N ASP A 13 -5.06 4.33 15.02
CA ASP A 13 -4.93 2.88 15.19
C ASP A 13 -4.57 2.20 13.87
N LEU A 14 -3.74 1.16 13.94
CA LEU A 14 -3.46 0.30 12.79
C LEU A 14 -4.72 -0.51 12.42
N LEU A 15 -5.11 -0.43 11.15
CA LEU A 15 -6.35 -1.01 10.64
C LEU A 15 -6.15 -2.44 10.11
N ILE A 16 -4.96 -2.75 9.60
CA ILE A 16 -4.65 -4.08 9.09
C ILE A 16 -4.35 -5.01 10.27
N LYS A 17 -4.90 -6.23 10.24
CA LYS A 17 -4.61 -7.23 11.27
C LYS A 17 -3.13 -7.63 11.21
N ARG A 18 -2.46 -7.61 12.37
CA ARG A 18 -1.01 -7.86 12.49
C ARG A 18 -0.57 -9.24 11.99
N VAL A 19 -1.34 -10.30 12.28
CA VAL A 19 -0.97 -11.68 11.91
C VAL A 19 -0.93 -11.90 10.39
N PRO A 20 -1.98 -11.57 9.60
CA PRO A 20 -1.91 -11.72 8.15
C PRO A 20 -0.87 -10.78 7.52
N PHE A 21 -0.70 -9.56 8.02
CA PHE A 21 0.37 -8.66 7.55
C PHE A 21 1.76 -9.29 7.75
N ALA A 22 2.02 -9.83 8.95
CA ALA A 22 3.30 -10.48 9.24
C ALA A 22 3.55 -11.75 8.40
N ARG A 23 2.51 -12.51 8.04
CA ARG A 23 2.64 -13.65 7.13
C ARG A 23 3.02 -13.19 5.73
N LEU A 24 2.33 -12.17 5.20
CA LEU A 24 2.62 -11.61 3.89
C LEU A 24 4.06 -11.05 3.79
N VAL A 25 4.52 -10.33 4.82
CA VAL A 25 5.89 -9.82 4.85
C VAL A 25 6.92 -10.96 4.81
N LYS A 26 6.67 -12.06 5.54
CA LYS A 26 7.57 -13.22 5.53
C LYS A 26 7.56 -13.96 4.19
N GLU A 27 6.40 -14.09 3.56
CA GLU A 27 6.26 -14.68 2.23
C GLU A 27 7.08 -13.89 1.19
N ILE A 28 6.93 -12.56 1.15
CA ILE A 28 7.69 -11.69 0.25
C ILE A 28 9.20 -11.78 0.50
N LEU A 29 9.61 -11.86 1.76
CA LEU A 29 11.03 -12.00 2.12
C LEU A 29 11.61 -13.35 1.69
N GLN A 30 10.82 -14.43 1.71
CA GLN A 30 11.24 -15.75 1.21
C GLN A 30 11.35 -15.76 -0.32
N ASP A 31 10.44 -15.07 -1.01
CA ASP A 31 10.46 -14.95 -2.48
C ASP A 31 11.61 -14.05 -2.97
N THR A 32 12.15 -13.20 -2.11
CA THR A 32 13.26 -12.30 -2.46
C THR A 32 14.55 -13.11 -2.54
N SER A 33 15.09 -13.25 -3.76
CA SER A 33 16.26 -14.08 -4.12
C SER A 33 17.52 -13.84 -3.28
N TYR A 34 17.63 -12.69 -2.64
CA TYR A 34 18.77 -12.33 -1.79
C TYR A 34 18.93 -13.24 -0.55
N TYR A 35 17.85 -13.86 -0.05
CA TYR A 35 17.88 -14.62 1.21
C TYR A 35 17.63 -16.11 1.05
N GLN A 36 17.61 -16.64 -0.19
CA GLN A 36 17.32 -18.06 -0.43
C GLN A 36 18.36 -19.00 0.18
N GLU A 37 19.61 -18.57 0.35
CA GLU A 37 20.69 -19.42 0.87
C GLU A 37 20.93 -19.29 2.38
N GLU A 38 20.41 -18.23 3.04
CA GLU A 38 20.67 -17.97 4.48
C GLU A 38 19.60 -18.53 5.44
N GLY A 39 18.56 -19.19 4.91
CA GLY A 39 17.49 -19.77 5.72
C GLY A 39 16.47 -18.74 6.23
N PRO A 40 15.55 -19.13 7.14
CA PRO A 40 14.42 -18.29 7.51
C PRO A 40 14.83 -17.06 8.33
N LEU A 41 14.64 -15.87 7.73
CA LEU A 41 14.89 -14.59 8.39
C LEU A 41 13.99 -14.38 9.62
N ARG A 42 14.60 -13.89 10.70
CA ARG A 42 13.91 -13.44 11.91
C ARG A 42 13.73 -11.93 11.86
N ILE A 43 12.48 -11.48 11.98
CA ILE A 43 12.14 -10.05 11.96
C ILE A 43 11.85 -9.59 13.39
N GLN A 44 12.46 -8.49 13.80
CA GLN A 44 12.19 -7.88 15.10
C GLN A 44 10.73 -7.37 15.16
N ALA A 45 10.10 -7.49 16.33
CA ALA A 45 8.72 -7.03 16.52
C ALA A 45 8.52 -5.54 16.22
N VAL A 46 9.53 -4.71 16.53
CA VAL A 46 9.55 -3.25 16.25
C VAL A 46 9.65 -2.99 14.75
N ALA A 47 10.55 -3.69 14.05
CA ALA A 47 10.70 -3.58 12.59
C ALA A 47 9.41 -3.97 11.86
N MET A 48 8.73 -5.03 12.30
CA MET A 48 7.42 -5.43 11.76
C MET A 48 6.36 -4.34 11.97
N GLY A 49 6.37 -3.67 13.13
CA GLY A 49 5.47 -2.53 13.40
C GLY A 49 5.75 -1.34 12.49
N ALA A 50 7.01 -0.96 12.33
CA ALA A 50 7.42 0.14 11.45
C ALA A 50 7.06 -0.12 9.97
N LEU A 51 7.22 -1.36 9.50
CA LEU A 51 6.78 -1.76 8.15
C LEU A 51 5.27 -1.62 7.99
N GLN A 52 4.50 -2.01 9.00
CA GLN A 52 3.04 -1.89 8.96
C GLN A 52 2.60 -0.43 8.96
N GLU A 53 3.16 0.40 9.82
CA GLU A 53 2.88 1.84 9.88
C GLU A 53 3.16 2.53 8.54
N ALA A 54 4.34 2.27 7.95
CA ALA A 54 4.70 2.82 6.65
C ALA A 54 3.77 2.34 5.53
N ALA A 55 3.39 1.06 5.52
CA ALA A 55 2.49 0.50 4.51
C ALA A 55 1.08 1.10 4.60
N GLU A 56 0.52 1.21 5.80
CA GLU A 56 -0.81 1.80 5.99
C GLU A 56 -0.82 3.30 5.66
N ALA A 57 0.20 4.05 6.09
CA ALA A 57 0.33 5.46 5.74
C ALA A 57 0.43 5.68 4.23
N TYR A 58 1.21 4.84 3.53
CA TYR A 58 1.30 4.86 2.07
C TYR A 58 -0.06 4.63 1.42
N LEU A 59 -0.79 3.60 1.85
CA LEU A 59 -2.10 3.26 1.28
C LEU A 59 -3.11 4.38 1.50
N VAL A 60 -3.19 4.96 2.70
CA VAL A 60 -4.11 6.08 2.99
C VAL A 60 -3.84 7.27 2.07
N ASN A 61 -2.56 7.62 1.86
CA ASN A 61 -2.19 8.69 0.95
C ASN A 61 -2.57 8.36 -0.51
N GLU A 62 -2.31 7.13 -0.97
CA GLU A 62 -2.65 6.71 -2.33
C GLU A 62 -4.17 6.73 -2.55
N PHE A 63 -4.97 6.23 -1.60
CA PHE A 63 -6.44 6.27 -1.67
C PHE A 63 -6.99 7.69 -1.65
N SER A 64 -6.35 8.62 -0.93
CA SER A 64 -6.73 10.05 -0.96
C SER A 64 -6.59 10.64 -2.36
N MET A 65 -5.47 10.36 -3.04
CA MET A 65 -5.23 10.80 -4.42
C MET A 65 -6.22 10.17 -5.41
N VAL A 66 -6.47 8.86 -5.27
CA VAL A 66 -7.44 8.14 -6.11
C VAL A 66 -8.84 8.71 -5.94
N ASN A 67 -9.23 9.06 -4.72
CA ASN A 67 -10.51 9.69 -4.44
C ASN A 67 -10.63 11.07 -5.12
N LEU A 68 -9.56 11.88 -5.12
CA LEU A 68 -9.53 13.15 -5.86
C LEU A 68 -9.73 12.94 -7.37
N CYS A 69 -9.13 11.90 -7.96
CA CYS A 69 -9.35 11.56 -9.36
C CYS A 69 -10.80 11.17 -9.66
N ALA A 70 -11.44 10.40 -8.76
CA ALA A 70 -12.85 10.07 -8.90
C ALA A 70 -13.75 11.31 -8.83
N ILE A 71 -13.49 12.23 -7.88
CA ILE A 71 -14.19 13.50 -7.74
C ILE A 71 -13.99 14.39 -8.98
N HIS A 72 -12.77 14.49 -9.49
CA HIS A 72 -12.45 15.23 -10.71
C HIS A 72 -13.27 14.72 -11.91
N ALA A 73 -13.48 13.41 -12.00
CA ALA A 73 -14.33 12.78 -13.00
C ALA A 73 -15.84 12.80 -12.65
N LYS A 74 -16.27 13.62 -11.67
CA LYS A 74 -17.66 13.76 -11.19
C LYS A 74 -18.30 12.45 -10.70
N ARG A 75 -17.49 11.54 -10.13
CA ARG A 75 -17.95 10.28 -9.52
C ARG A 75 -17.69 10.28 -8.02
N VAL A 76 -18.46 9.44 -7.32
CA VAL A 76 -18.27 9.16 -5.87
C VAL A 76 -17.59 7.80 -5.65
N THR A 77 -17.74 6.87 -6.60
CA THR A 77 -17.13 5.53 -6.53
C THR A 77 -15.75 5.54 -7.20
N ILE A 78 -14.72 5.12 -6.46
CA ILE A 78 -13.37 4.90 -6.97
C ILE A 78 -13.33 3.68 -7.90
N MET A 79 -12.50 3.74 -8.94
CA MET A 79 -12.35 2.67 -9.93
C MET A 79 -10.88 2.37 -10.19
N THR A 80 -10.58 1.21 -10.80
CA THR A 80 -9.20 0.80 -11.14
C THR A 80 -8.47 1.79 -12.04
N LYS A 81 -9.19 2.47 -12.95
CA LYS A 81 -8.61 3.53 -13.81
C LYS A 81 -8.09 4.73 -13.03
N ASP A 82 -8.67 5.03 -11.87
CA ASP A 82 -8.25 6.14 -11.01
C ASP A 82 -6.89 5.82 -10.38
N PHE A 83 -6.69 4.57 -9.95
CA PHE A 83 -5.39 4.05 -9.52
C PHE A 83 -4.34 4.09 -10.62
N SER A 84 -4.68 3.63 -11.83
CA SER A 84 -3.77 3.67 -12.96
C SER A 84 -3.31 5.09 -13.26
N LEU A 85 -4.22 6.07 -13.20
CA LEU A 85 -3.91 7.49 -13.42
C LEU A 85 -2.98 8.04 -12.33
N VAL A 86 -3.29 7.82 -11.05
CA VAL A 86 -2.44 8.25 -9.93
C VAL A 86 -1.03 7.68 -10.08
N ARG A 87 -0.93 6.39 -10.42
CA ARG A 87 0.35 5.72 -10.63
C ARG A 87 1.11 6.26 -11.84
N GLN A 88 0.42 6.53 -12.96
CA GLN A 88 1.02 7.12 -14.15
C GLN A 88 1.58 8.52 -13.88
N ILE A 89 0.80 9.38 -13.21
CA ILE A 89 1.25 10.72 -12.82
C ILE A 89 2.47 10.61 -11.91
N ARG A 90 2.41 9.74 -10.89
CA ARG A 90 3.51 9.56 -9.94
C ARG A 90 4.77 9.04 -10.63
N ASN A 91 4.66 8.07 -11.53
CA ASN A 91 5.79 7.52 -12.27
C ASN A 91 6.36 8.52 -13.30
N GLY A 92 5.49 9.32 -13.93
CA GLY A 92 5.88 10.37 -14.88
C GLY A 92 6.58 11.54 -14.20
N VAL A 93 6.14 11.93 -12.99
CA VAL A 93 6.77 12.99 -12.17
C VAL A 93 8.05 12.50 -11.50
N LEU A 94 8.13 11.23 -11.08
CA LEU A 94 9.31 10.65 -10.42
C LEU A 94 10.31 9.98 -11.37
N GLY A 95 10.08 10.02 -12.69
CA GLY A 95 11.01 9.48 -13.69
C GLY A 95 11.32 7.98 -13.54
N LYS A 96 10.41 7.18 -12.98
CA LYS A 96 10.60 5.73 -12.85
C LYS A 96 9.68 5.00 -13.82
N ASN A 97 10.24 4.59 -14.95
CA ASN A 97 9.71 3.50 -15.77
C ASN A 97 9.78 2.21 -14.95
N VAL A 98 8.84 2.03 -14.03
CA VAL A 98 8.64 0.73 -13.39
C VAL A 98 7.84 -0.12 -14.37
N GLU A 99 8.56 -0.76 -15.28
CA GLU A 99 8.10 -1.95 -16.00
C GLU A 99 7.79 -3.05 -14.97
N ILE A 100 6.66 -2.93 -14.26
CA ILE A 100 6.08 -4.12 -13.64
C ILE A 100 5.40 -4.85 -14.77
N GLY A 101 6.09 -5.87 -15.27
CA GLY A 101 5.65 -6.71 -16.36
C GLY A 101 4.18 -7.09 -16.23
N MET A 102 3.39 -6.60 -17.18
CA MET A 102 2.33 -7.41 -17.78
C MET A 102 3.00 -8.61 -18.44
N ARG A 103 3.34 -9.64 -17.66
CA ARG A 103 3.54 -10.96 -18.24
C ARG A 103 2.17 -11.41 -18.75
N ARG A 104 2.09 -11.60 -20.06
CA ARG A 104 1.08 -12.46 -20.70
C ARG A 104 1.21 -13.89 -20.16
#